data_AF-A0A9E5TGR7-F1
#
_entry.id   AF-A0A9E5TGR7-F1
#
_cell.length_a   1.000
_cell.length_b   1.000
_cell.length_c   1.000
_cell.angle_alpha   90.00
_cell.angle_beta   90.00
_cell.angle_gamma   90.00
#
_symmetry.space_group_name_H-M   'P 1'
#
loop_
_entity.id
_entity.type
_entity.pdbx_description
1 polymer ?
#
loop_
_entity_poly.entity_id
_entity_poly.type
_entity_poly.pdbx_seq_one_letter_code
_entity_poly.pdbx_strand_id
1 'polypeptide(L)'
;MMKGSERLNVALPALVLLAVVQCCLFWALPAPAPEPICLEAPYSPPPASFQDSDLVGIWQTKYGRSVDTLTLRPDGTFKQVYQDPTAGDYVYESPSKEWTVERFPDGRVWVHLPGARYYLGGIAMAERDGLQAAPYPGFWGASGPPPSSFYDPIADDHLEMVTKIVLNVRIDSSGEVVLMHMWAHHDRGFPMSGCQREQFRRVETP
;
A
#
# COMPACT_ATOMS: atom_id res chain seq x y z
N MET A 1 13.40 50.66 -55.12
CA MET A 1 14.37 51.44 -54.33
C MET A 1 14.11 51.12 -52.86
N MET A 2 15.18 50.75 -52.13
CA MET A 2 15.29 50.41 -50.68
C MET A 2 14.85 49.03 -50.15
N LYS A 3 15.89 48.23 -49.88
CA LYS A 3 16.24 47.48 -48.65
C LYS A 3 15.14 46.67 -47.94
N GLY A 4 15.19 45.35 -48.11
CA GLY A 4 14.44 44.39 -47.28
C GLY A 4 15.06 43.00 -47.29
N SER A 5 16.34 42.84 -46.94
CA SER A 5 16.97 41.51 -46.86
C SER A 5 18.19 41.46 -45.93
N GLU A 6 18.13 42.08 -44.75
CA GLU A 6 19.24 42.03 -43.77
C GLU A 6 18.80 41.71 -42.33
N ARG A 7 17.58 41.19 -42.11
CA ARG A 7 17.09 40.87 -40.75
C ARG A 7 16.98 39.38 -40.42
N LEU A 8 17.30 38.46 -41.34
CA LEU A 8 17.15 37.01 -41.10
C LEU A 8 18.43 36.26 -40.67
N ASN A 9 19.61 36.88 -40.73
CA ASN A 9 20.87 36.15 -40.51
C ASN A 9 21.43 36.20 -39.08
N VAL A 10 20.76 36.87 -38.13
CA VAL A 10 21.24 36.95 -36.73
C VAL A 10 20.45 36.05 -35.78
N ALA A 11 19.26 35.56 -36.17
CA ALA A 11 18.41 34.74 -35.30
C ALA A 11 18.76 33.24 -35.30
N LEU A 12 19.38 32.72 -36.36
CA LEU A 12 19.74 31.30 -36.48
C LEU A 12 20.81 30.81 -35.46
N PRO A 13 21.92 31.53 -35.21
CA PRO A 13 22.96 31.02 -34.30
C PRO A 13 22.52 31.01 -32.83
N ALA A 14 21.65 31.94 -32.41
CA ALA A 14 21.14 31.99 -31.05
C ALA A 14 20.23 30.80 -30.70
N LEU A 15 19.43 30.33 -31.67
CA LEU A 15 18.55 29.17 -31.52
C LEU A 15 19.32 27.84 -31.42
N VAL A 16 20.43 27.73 -32.16
CA VAL A 16 21.32 26.55 -32.10
C VAL A 16 22.06 26.48 -30.75
N LEU A 17 22.53 27.62 -30.23
CA LEU A 17 23.17 27.67 -28.90
C LEU A 17 22.19 27.30 -27.78
N LEU A 18 20.94 27.76 -27.84
CA LEU A 18 19.91 27.40 -26.87
C LEU A 18 19.62 25.88 -26.88
N ALA A 19 19.55 25.27 -28.07
CA ALA A 19 19.32 23.83 -28.22
C ALA A 19 20.50 22.99 -27.69
N VAL A 20 21.74 23.44 -27.89
CA VAL A 20 22.94 22.76 -27.36
C VAL A 20 23.00 22.86 -25.82
N VAL A 21 22.69 24.03 -25.25
CA VAL A 21 22.66 24.22 -23.79
C VAL A 21 21.53 23.40 -23.14
N GLN A 22 20.34 23.33 -23.75
CA GLN A 22 19.26 22.47 -23.28
C GLN A 22 19.63 20.98 -23.36
N CYS A 23 20.32 20.56 -24.43
CA CYS A 23 20.78 19.18 -24.54
C CYS A 23 21.78 18.84 -23.43
N CYS A 24 22.79 19.69 -23.18
CA CYS A 24 23.77 19.46 -22.11
C CYS A 24 23.15 19.44 -20.69
N LEU A 25 22.12 20.25 -20.44
CA LEU A 25 21.40 20.25 -19.15
C LEU A 25 20.61 18.95 -18.93
N PHE A 26 20.11 18.30 -19.98
CA PHE A 26 19.42 17.01 -19.88
C PHE A 26 20.36 15.85 -19.53
N TRP A 27 21.64 15.92 -19.91
CA TRP A 27 22.64 14.89 -19.56
C TRP A 27 23.35 15.14 -18.22
N ALA A 28 23.30 16.37 -17.69
CA ALA A 28 23.91 16.72 -16.41
C ALA A 28 23.01 16.45 -15.19
N LEU A 29 21.72 16.18 -15.40
CA LEU A 29 20.85 15.74 -14.33
C LEU A 29 21.15 14.27 -14.02
N PRO A 30 21.59 13.93 -12.79
CA PRO A 30 21.76 12.54 -12.41
C PRO A 30 20.41 11.84 -12.60
N ALA A 31 20.42 10.70 -13.29
CA ALA A 31 19.26 9.85 -13.36
C ALA A 31 18.79 9.60 -11.91
N PRO A 32 17.47 9.71 -11.61
CA PRO A 32 16.97 9.37 -10.29
C PRO A 32 17.47 7.95 -9.98
N ALA A 33 18.08 7.78 -8.80
CA ALA A 33 18.57 6.48 -8.39
C ALA A 33 17.42 5.47 -8.56
N PRO A 34 17.66 4.31 -9.19
CA PRO A 34 16.63 3.30 -9.31
C PRO A 34 16.11 2.99 -7.91
N GLU A 35 14.78 3.06 -7.72
CA GLU A 35 14.17 2.67 -6.45
C GLU A 35 14.65 1.24 -6.15
N PRO A 36 15.12 0.96 -4.91
CA PRO A 36 15.66 -0.35 -4.58
C PRO A 36 14.61 -1.42 -4.86
N ILE A 37 14.93 -2.30 -5.81
CA ILE A 37 14.15 -3.50 -6.07
C ILE A 37 14.15 -4.28 -4.75
N CYS A 38 12.98 -4.58 -4.19
CA CYS A 38 12.80 -5.23 -2.89
C CYS A 38 13.17 -6.73 -3.00
N LEU A 39 14.42 -7.03 -3.38
CA LEU A 39 14.91 -8.38 -3.62
C LEU A 39 15.00 -9.22 -2.33
N GLU A 40 15.07 -8.54 -1.19
CA GLU A 40 14.79 -9.07 0.15
C GLU A 40 14.14 -7.92 0.91
N ALA A 41 12.83 -7.98 1.10
CA ALA A 41 12.16 -7.00 1.93
C ALA A 41 12.74 -7.10 3.35
N PRO A 42 13.29 -6.02 3.94
CA PRO A 42 14.15 -6.06 5.13
C PRO A 42 13.32 -6.20 6.42
N TYR A 43 12.34 -7.10 6.39
CA TYR A 43 11.41 -7.31 7.47
C TYR A 43 11.84 -8.50 8.30
N SER A 44 12.09 -8.29 9.57
CA SER A 44 12.31 -9.37 10.53
C SER A 44 11.03 -9.65 11.33
N PRO A 45 10.91 -10.86 11.91
CA PRO A 45 9.89 -11.13 12.91
C PRO A 45 10.03 -10.16 14.10
N PRO A 46 8.93 -9.83 14.81
CA PRO A 46 9.02 -9.07 16.04
C PRO A 46 9.89 -9.79 17.09
N PRO A 47 10.57 -9.04 17.99
CA PRO A 47 11.38 -9.66 19.03
C PRO A 47 10.51 -10.52 19.96
N ALA A 48 11.09 -11.51 20.63
CA ALA A 48 10.36 -12.38 21.55
C ALA A 48 9.70 -11.63 22.72
N SER A 49 10.19 -10.43 23.05
CA SER A 49 9.59 -9.53 24.04
C SER A 49 8.36 -8.78 23.56
N PHE A 50 7.97 -8.91 22.28
CA PHE A 50 6.84 -8.21 21.69
C PHE A 50 5.51 -8.66 22.30
N GLN A 51 4.77 -7.69 22.85
CA GLN A 51 3.49 -7.88 23.51
C GLN A 51 2.36 -7.26 22.72
N ASP A 52 1.12 -7.67 22.99
CA ASP A 52 -0.05 -7.13 22.31
C ASP A 52 -0.24 -5.63 22.60
N SER A 53 0.23 -5.14 23.76
CA SER A 53 0.29 -3.70 24.07
C SER A 53 1.14 -2.90 23.09
N ASP A 54 2.13 -3.53 22.45
CA ASP A 54 2.97 -2.90 21.44
C ASP A 54 2.23 -2.69 20.11
N LEU A 55 1.00 -3.20 19.97
CA LEU A 55 0.10 -2.94 18.84
C LEU A 55 -0.83 -1.76 19.11
N VAL A 56 -1.04 -1.37 20.37
CA VAL A 56 -1.95 -0.28 20.71
C VAL A 56 -1.43 1.04 20.14
N GLY A 57 -2.30 1.79 19.46
CA GLY A 57 -1.96 3.05 18.83
C GLY A 57 -2.77 3.35 17.58
N ILE A 58 -2.42 4.44 16.90
CA ILE A 58 -2.98 4.82 15.60
C ILE A 58 -1.98 4.46 14.52
N TRP A 59 -2.47 3.69 13.56
CA TRP A 59 -1.73 3.16 12.43
C TRP A 59 -2.31 3.73 11.15
N GLN A 60 -1.46 4.18 10.24
CA GLN A 60 -1.90 4.77 8.98
C GLN A 60 -1.08 4.22 7.81
N THR A 61 -1.75 4.04 6.68
CA THR A 61 -1.11 3.82 5.38
C THR A 61 -1.77 4.68 4.31
N LYS A 62 -1.10 4.85 3.17
CA LYS A 62 -1.54 5.69 2.08
C LYS A 62 -1.51 4.92 0.77
N TYR A 63 -2.64 4.89 0.08
CA TYR A 63 -2.78 4.28 -1.24
C TYR A 63 -2.98 5.39 -2.27
N GLY A 64 -1.87 5.95 -2.76
CA GLY A 64 -1.90 7.15 -3.60
C GLY A 64 -2.41 8.37 -2.82
N ARG A 65 -3.63 8.83 -3.13
CA ARG A 65 -4.27 9.97 -2.42
C ARG A 65 -5.19 9.52 -1.28
N SER A 66 -5.49 8.23 -1.20
CA SER A 66 -6.39 7.67 -0.21
C SER A 66 -5.61 7.33 1.06
N VAL A 67 -6.30 7.41 2.20
CA VAL A 67 -5.72 7.17 3.53
C VAL A 67 -6.53 6.09 4.21
N ASP A 68 -5.84 5.07 4.73
CA ASP A 68 -6.45 4.05 5.59
C ASP A 68 -5.85 4.17 6.99
N THR A 69 -6.72 4.30 7.99
CA THR A 69 -6.35 4.48 9.40
C THR A 69 -6.94 3.34 10.23
N LEU A 70 -6.10 2.68 11.00
CA LEU A 70 -6.49 1.70 12.01
C LEU A 70 -6.18 2.27 13.40
N THR A 71 -7.16 2.23 14.29
CA THR A 71 -6.96 2.53 15.71
C THR A 71 -7.08 1.22 16.49
N LEU A 72 -5.99 0.74 17.07
CA LEU A 72 -5.98 -0.41 17.99
C LEU A 72 -5.97 0.13 19.41
N ARG A 73 -7.03 -0.12 20.18
CA ARG A 73 -7.22 0.44 21.52
C ARG A 73 -6.67 -0.50 22.62
N PRO A 74 -6.34 0.05 23.81
CA PRO A 74 -5.90 -0.76 24.95
C PRO A 74 -6.93 -1.77 25.46
N ASP A 75 -8.21 -1.53 25.20
CA ASP A 75 -9.32 -2.39 25.60
C ASP A 75 -9.51 -3.63 24.69
N GLY A 76 -8.60 -3.86 23.74
CA GLY A 76 -8.68 -4.97 22.80
C GLY A 76 -9.66 -4.72 21.64
N THR A 77 -10.22 -3.52 21.50
CA THR A 77 -11.05 -3.15 20.37
C THR A 77 -10.28 -2.39 19.30
N PHE A 78 -10.77 -2.43 18.06
CA PHE A 78 -10.23 -1.65 16.95
C PHE A 78 -11.32 -0.92 16.18
N LYS A 79 -10.87 0.05 15.38
CA LYS A 79 -11.68 0.75 14.38
C LYS A 79 -10.83 1.01 13.13
N GLN A 80 -11.43 0.84 11.95
CA GLN A 80 -10.86 1.22 10.66
C GLN A 80 -11.61 2.43 10.10
N VAL A 81 -10.86 3.39 9.56
CA VAL A 81 -11.39 4.52 8.80
C VAL A 81 -10.61 4.64 7.49
N TYR A 82 -11.30 4.49 6.36
CA TYR A 82 -10.73 4.69 5.04
C TYR A 82 -11.33 5.93 4.38
N GLN A 83 -10.50 6.74 3.73
CA GLN A 83 -10.89 7.97 3.06
C GLN A 83 -10.29 8.04 1.66
N ASP A 84 -11.13 8.29 0.65
CA ASP A 84 -10.71 8.48 -0.74
C ASP A 84 -11.31 9.77 -1.32
N PRO A 85 -10.54 10.87 -1.36
CA PRO A 85 -11.03 12.15 -1.87
C PRO A 85 -11.22 12.16 -3.40
N THR A 86 -10.77 11.12 -4.10
CA THR A 86 -10.89 11.03 -5.56
C THR A 86 -12.15 10.28 -6.00
N ALA A 87 -12.74 9.50 -5.10
CA ALA A 87 -13.94 8.72 -5.35
C ALA A 87 -15.21 9.39 -4.77
N GLY A 88 -15.38 10.69 -5.04
CA GLY A 88 -16.52 11.45 -4.53
C GLY A 88 -16.52 11.59 -3.00
N ASP A 89 -15.34 11.80 -2.41
CA ASP A 89 -15.13 11.89 -0.97
C ASP A 89 -15.65 10.66 -0.22
N TYR A 90 -15.42 9.46 -0.78
CA TYR A 90 -15.82 8.20 -0.16
C TYR A 90 -15.14 8.05 1.21
N VAL A 91 -15.95 7.74 2.21
CA VAL A 91 -15.49 7.42 3.57
C VAL A 91 -16.12 6.11 4.02
N TYR A 92 -15.28 5.23 4.53
CA TYR A 92 -15.71 4.04 5.25
C TYR A 92 -15.28 4.12 6.70
N GLU A 93 -16.16 3.67 7.59
CA GLU A 93 -15.89 3.52 9.00
C GLU A 93 -16.39 2.14 9.46
N SER A 94 -15.49 1.33 10.02
CA SER A 94 -15.90 0.05 10.61
C SER A 94 -16.58 0.27 11.97
N PRO A 95 -17.51 -0.62 12.37
CA PRO A 95 -17.90 -0.73 13.77
C PRO A 95 -16.68 -1.00 14.66
N SER A 96 -16.77 -0.65 15.94
CA SER A 96 -15.76 -1.07 16.92
C SER A 96 -15.92 -2.56 17.21
N LYS A 97 -14.88 -3.34 16.99
CA LYS A 97 -14.85 -4.80 17.18
C LYS A 97 -13.58 -5.22 17.89
N GLU A 98 -13.57 -6.41 18.48
CA GLU A 98 -12.37 -6.99 19.07
C GLU A 98 -11.37 -7.37 17.98
N TRP A 99 -10.08 -7.15 18.24
CA TRP A 99 -8.98 -7.69 17.45
C TRP A 99 -8.27 -8.79 18.24
N THR A 100 -7.63 -9.72 17.54
CA THR A 100 -6.89 -10.82 18.17
C THR A 100 -5.52 -10.98 17.54
N VAL A 101 -4.59 -11.55 18.31
CA VAL A 101 -3.23 -11.86 17.86
C VAL A 101 -3.05 -13.36 17.79
N GLU A 102 -2.50 -13.82 16.68
CA GLU A 102 -2.05 -15.20 16.49
C GLU A 102 -0.52 -15.22 16.43
N ARG A 103 0.09 -16.12 17.19
CA ARG A 103 1.55 -16.24 17.31
C ARG A 103 1.97 -17.64 16.88
N PHE A 104 2.96 -17.70 16.01
CA PHE A 104 3.43 -18.95 15.42
C PHE A 104 4.75 -19.41 16.06
N PRO A 105 5.05 -20.72 16.06
CA PRO A 105 6.31 -21.25 16.61
C PRO A 105 7.58 -20.71 15.92
N ASP A 106 7.46 -20.26 14.69
CA ASP A 106 8.55 -19.67 13.89
C ASP A 106 8.76 -18.16 14.16
N GLY A 107 8.02 -17.59 15.12
CA GLY A 107 8.09 -16.19 15.50
C GLY A 107 7.23 -15.26 14.65
N ARG A 108 6.50 -15.75 13.65
CA ARG A 108 5.49 -14.92 12.96
C ARG A 108 4.39 -14.52 13.93
N VAL A 109 3.83 -13.34 13.68
CA VAL A 109 2.72 -12.78 14.43
C VAL A 109 1.72 -12.18 13.46
N TRP A 110 0.46 -12.59 13.57
CA TRP A 110 -0.65 -12.06 12.79
C TRP A 110 -1.62 -11.31 13.68
N VAL A 111 -2.15 -10.20 13.17
CA VAL A 111 -3.28 -9.48 13.77
C VAL A 111 -4.53 -9.74 12.93
N HIS A 112 -5.58 -10.26 13.56
CA HIS A 112 -6.87 -10.49 12.93
C HIS A 112 -7.82 -9.35 13.27
N LEU A 113 -8.42 -8.77 12.24
CA LEU A 113 -9.32 -7.61 12.31
C LEU A 113 -10.69 -7.97 11.71
N PRO A 114 -11.58 -8.64 12.45
CA PRO A 114 -12.92 -8.99 11.98
C PRO A 114 -13.75 -7.76 11.59
N GLY A 115 -14.33 -7.75 10.40
CA GLY A 115 -15.10 -6.62 9.85
C GLY A 115 -14.26 -5.48 9.26
N ALA A 116 -12.93 -5.58 9.26
CA ALA A 116 -12.09 -4.69 8.47
C ALA A 116 -12.16 -5.04 6.97
N ARG A 117 -11.88 -4.06 6.11
CA ARG A 117 -11.93 -4.18 4.64
C ARG A 117 -10.61 -3.86 3.95
N TYR A 118 -10.29 -4.65 2.93
CA TYR A 118 -9.02 -4.60 2.21
C TYR A 118 -8.99 -3.48 1.14
N TYR A 119 -8.66 -2.25 1.53
CA TYR A 119 -8.62 -1.09 0.62
C TYR A 119 -7.36 -0.98 -0.24
N LEU A 120 -6.31 -1.76 0.05
CA LEU A 120 -5.14 -1.86 -0.85
C LEU A 120 -5.55 -2.36 -2.25
N GLY A 121 -6.61 -3.19 -2.34
CA GLY A 121 -7.21 -3.63 -3.60
C GLY A 121 -8.17 -2.62 -4.24
N GLY A 122 -8.39 -1.46 -3.62
CA GLY A 122 -9.37 -0.45 -4.00
C GLY A 122 -10.79 -0.72 -3.46
N ILE A 123 -11.65 0.31 -3.53
CA ILE A 123 -13.03 0.30 -2.98
C ILE A 123 -13.85 -0.89 -3.47
N ALA A 124 -13.81 -1.17 -4.79
CA ALA A 124 -14.59 -2.27 -5.36
C ALA A 124 -14.20 -3.66 -4.81
N MET A 125 -12.95 -3.83 -4.36
CA MET A 125 -12.51 -5.07 -3.71
C MET A 125 -12.86 -5.07 -2.23
N ALA A 126 -12.66 -3.95 -1.55
CA ALA A 126 -13.00 -3.76 -0.15
C ALA A 126 -14.49 -4.04 0.13
N GLU A 127 -15.40 -3.54 -0.71
CA GLU A 127 -16.86 -3.74 -0.59
C GLU A 127 -17.32 -5.18 -0.83
N ARG A 128 -16.46 -6.04 -1.38
CA ARG A 128 -16.76 -7.47 -1.53
C ARG A 128 -16.44 -8.28 -0.28
N ASP A 129 -15.88 -7.66 0.76
CA ASP A 129 -15.56 -8.30 2.04
C ASP A 129 -14.79 -9.62 1.87
N GLY A 130 -13.80 -9.64 0.97
CA GLY A 130 -12.96 -10.80 0.71
C GLY A 130 -13.54 -11.83 -0.26
N LEU A 131 -14.67 -11.55 -0.93
CA LEU A 131 -15.28 -12.43 -1.93
C LEU A 131 -14.84 -12.10 -3.36
N GLN A 132 -14.84 -13.11 -4.25
CA GLN A 132 -14.48 -12.93 -5.65
C GLN A 132 -15.52 -12.10 -6.42
N ALA A 133 -15.05 -11.34 -7.42
CA ALA A 133 -15.93 -10.62 -8.31
C ALA A 133 -16.72 -11.59 -9.20
N ALA A 134 -18.01 -11.32 -9.42
CA ALA A 134 -18.78 -12.01 -10.43
C ALA A 134 -18.53 -11.37 -11.81
N PRO A 135 -18.26 -12.16 -12.87
CA PRO A 135 -18.19 -11.64 -14.24
C PRO A 135 -19.51 -11.00 -14.71
N TYR A 136 -20.64 -11.48 -14.20
CA TYR A 136 -21.98 -10.96 -14.48
C TYR A 136 -22.95 -11.31 -13.34
N PRO A 137 -24.10 -10.61 -13.21
CA PRO A 137 -25.09 -10.88 -12.17
C PRO A 137 -25.58 -12.33 -12.22
N GLY A 138 -25.59 -13.01 -11.07
CA GLY A 138 -26.04 -14.40 -10.97
C GLY A 138 -25.05 -15.47 -11.42
N PHE A 139 -23.82 -15.10 -11.84
CA PHE A 139 -22.78 -16.05 -12.25
C PHE A 139 -22.57 -17.21 -11.25
N TRP A 140 -22.60 -16.90 -9.96
CA TRP A 140 -22.38 -17.86 -8.89
C TRP A 140 -23.66 -18.56 -8.39
N GLY A 141 -24.82 -18.24 -8.99
CA GLY A 141 -26.11 -18.79 -8.58
C GLY A 141 -26.45 -18.52 -7.11
N ALA A 142 -27.18 -19.46 -6.50
CA ALA A 142 -27.61 -19.35 -5.10
C ALA A 142 -26.47 -19.48 -4.08
N SER A 143 -25.34 -20.06 -4.47
CA SER A 143 -24.20 -20.28 -3.57
C SER A 143 -23.41 -19.00 -3.28
N GLY A 144 -23.56 -17.97 -4.12
CA GLY A 144 -22.79 -16.73 -4.01
C GLY A 144 -21.31 -16.90 -4.42
N PRO A 145 -20.57 -15.78 -4.53
CA PRO A 145 -19.17 -15.81 -4.92
C PRO A 145 -18.32 -16.59 -3.91
N PRO A 146 -17.34 -17.38 -4.37
CA PRO A 146 -16.38 -18.01 -3.48
C PRO A 146 -15.47 -16.96 -2.82
N PRO A 147 -14.81 -17.32 -1.71
CA PRO A 147 -13.74 -16.54 -1.12
C PRO A 147 -12.63 -16.18 -2.12
N SER A 148 -12.06 -14.99 -1.97
CA SER A 148 -10.80 -14.62 -2.61
C SER A 148 -9.64 -15.18 -1.78
N SER A 149 -8.62 -15.67 -2.48
CA SER A 149 -7.35 -16.07 -1.87
C SER A 149 -6.42 -14.86 -1.80
N PHE A 150 -5.75 -14.69 -0.67
CA PHE A 150 -4.72 -13.68 -0.46
C PHE A 150 -3.41 -14.36 -0.09
N TYR A 151 -2.32 -13.91 -0.68
CA TYR A 151 -0.97 -14.42 -0.52
C TYR A 151 -0.25 -13.72 0.64
N ASP A 152 0.30 -14.51 1.56
CA ASP A 152 1.23 -14.07 2.59
C ASP A 152 2.67 -14.19 2.04
N PRO A 153 3.35 -13.08 1.73
CA PRO A 153 4.70 -13.11 1.20
C PRO A 153 5.77 -13.55 2.22
N ILE A 154 5.45 -13.57 3.52
CA ILE A 154 6.36 -14.02 4.58
C ILE A 154 6.26 -15.53 4.79
N ALA A 155 5.04 -16.06 4.73
CA ALA A 155 4.78 -17.48 4.92
C ALA A 155 4.90 -18.31 3.64
N ASP A 156 4.92 -17.65 2.47
CA ASP A 156 4.74 -18.29 1.16
C ASP A 156 3.47 -19.16 1.14
N ASP A 157 2.37 -18.58 1.65
CA ASP A 157 1.11 -19.30 1.85
C ASP A 157 -0.09 -18.45 1.39
N HIS A 158 -1.23 -19.10 1.24
CA HIS A 158 -2.49 -18.49 0.85
C HIS A 158 -3.54 -18.62 1.96
N LEU A 159 -4.25 -17.53 2.21
CA LEU A 159 -5.33 -17.49 3.20
C LEU A 159 -6.58 -16.78 2.67
N GLU A 160 -7.72 -17.15 3.24
CA GLU A 160 -9.00 -16.50 2.99
C GLU A 160 -9.25 -15.41 4.05
N MET A 161 -9.57 -14.20 3.57
CA MET A 161 -9.86 -13.04 4.41
C MET A 161 -11.32 -12.60 4.26
N VAL A 162 -12.24 -13.55 4.26
CA VAL A 162 -13.68 -13.24 4.16
C VAL A 162 -14.16 -12.52 5.41
N THR A 163 -14.73 -11.33 5.26
CA THR A 163 -15.25 -10.46 6.33
C THR A 163 -14.21 -10.08 7.40
N LYS A 164 -12.91 -10.14 7.10
CA LYS A 164 -11.84 -9.73 8.01
C LYS A 164 -10.62 -9.27 7.23
N ILE A 165 -9.68 -8.60 7.90
CA ILE A 165 -8.30 -8.49 7.41
C ILE A 165 -7.38 -9.25 8.37
N VAL A 166 -6.35 -9.87 7.82
CA VAL A 166 -5.19 -10.36 8.56
C VAL A 166 -3.98 -9.53 8.15
N LEU A 167 -3.23 -9.04 9.14
CA LEU A 167 -2.00 -8.27 8.92
C LEU A 167 -0.83 -9.01 9.56
N ASN A 168 0.30 -9.05 8.86
CA ASN A 168 1.57 -9.49 9.42
C ASN A 168 2.17 -8.38 10.29
N VAL A 169 2.58 -8.71 11.51
CA VAL A 169 3.40 -7.82 12.33
C VAL A 169 4.86 -8.06 12.00
N ARG A 170 5.57 -7.03 11.57
CA ARG A 170 7.00 -7.10 11.22
C ARG A 170 7.77 -5.95 11.84
N ILE A 171 9.08 -6.11 11.89
CA ILE A 171 10.03 -5.03 12.19
C ILE A 171 10.70 -4.64 10.88
N ASP A 172 10.69 -3.36 10.54
CA ASP A 172 11.39 -2.88 9.35
C ASP A 172 12.88 -2.61 9.64
N SER A 173 13.63 -2.21 8.61
CA SER A 173 15.07 -1.95 8.71
C SER A 173 15.45 -0.85 9.71
N SER A 174 14.50 -0.01 10.12
CA SER A 174 14.73 1.03 11.14
C SER A 174 14.51 0.53 12.57
N GLY A 175 14.01 -0.70 12.75
CA GLY A 175 13.66 -1.26 14.06
C GLY A 175 12.21 -0.95 14.47
N GLU A 176 11.42 -0.31 13.61
CA GLU A 176 10.04 0.06 13.89
C GLU A 176 9.07 -1.09 13.57
N VAL A 177 8.02 -1.21 14.39
CA VAL A 177 6.92 -2.15 14.13
C VAL A 177 6.06 -1.62 12.98
N VAL A 178 5.71 -2.51 12.06
CA VAL A 178 4.84 -2.21 10.91
C VAL A 178 3.79 -3.32 10.76
N LEU A 179 2.59 -2.95 10.29
CA LEU A 179 1.55 -3.93 9.96
C LEU A 179 1.46 -4.06 8.45
N MET A 180 1.75 -5.25 7.93
CA MET A 180 1.88 -5.52 6.52
C MET A 180 0.68 -6.31 6.00
N HIS A 181 0.17 -5.92 4.83
CA HIS A 181 -0.93 -6.60 4.18
C HIS A 181 -0.55 -7.96 3.60
N MET A 182 -1.52 -8.86 3.58
CA MET A 182 -1.57 -9.97 2.64
C MET A 182 -1.99 -9.45 1.26
N TRP A 183 -1.53 -10.08 0.19
CA TRP A 183 -1.68 -9.58 -1.18
C TRP A 183 -2.76 -10.33 -1.94
N ALA A 184 -3.54 -9.65 -2.77
CA ALA A 184 -4.56 -10.34 -3.58
C ALA A 184 -3.99 -11.35 -4.60
N HIS A 185 -2.69 -11.26 -4.94
CA HIS A 185 -2.02 -12.14 -5.90
C HIS A 185 -0.53 -12.28 -5.60
N HIS A 186 0.06 -13.43 -5.93
CA HIS A 186 1.50 -13.70 -5.83
C HIS A 186 2.33 -12.91 -6.87
N ASP A 187 1.76 -12.65 -8.06
CA ASP A 187 2.46 -12.01 -9.18
C ASP A 187 2.53 -10.48 -9.12
N ARG A 188 1.79 -9.83 -8.22
CA ARG A 188 1.78 -8.37 -8.12
C ARG A 188 3.00 -7.87 -7.36
N GLY A 189 4.15 -7.84 -8.05
CA GLY A 189 5.16 -6.81 -7.85
C GLY A 189 5.62 -6.54 -6.41
N PHE A 190 5.62 -7.56 -5.53
CA PHE A 190 6.23 -7.47 -4.20
C PHE A 190 7.64 -6.82 -4.26
N PRO A 191 8.47 -7.11 -5.28
CA PRO A 191 9.77 -6.46 -5.43
C PRO A 191 9.74 -5.00 -5.95
N MET A 192 8.66 -4.54 -6.59
CA MET A 192 8.71 -3.37 -7.48
C MET A 192 8.18 -2.06 -6.88
N SER A 193 7.29 -2.09 -5.87
CA SER A 193 6.76 -0.83 -5.29
C SER A 193 6.05 -0.96 -3.94
N GLY A 194 5.57 -2.17 -3.61
CA GLY A 194 4.64 -2.39 -2.50
C GLY A 194 5.23 -2.37 -1.10
N CYS A 195 6.44 -2.92 -0.92
CA CYS A 195 6.95 -3.26 0.41
C CYS A 195 6.90 -2.07 1.39
N GLN A 196 7.45 -0.91 1.02
CA GLN A 196 7.61 0.19 1.99
C GLN A 196 6.43 1.16 2.07
N ARG A 197 5.63 1.29 1.00
CA ARG A 197 4.60 2.32 0.88
C ARG A 197 3.22 1.86 1.33
N GLU A 198 2.93 0.57 1.21
CA GLU A 198 1.60 -0.01 1.38
C GLU A 198 1.49 -0.82 2.68
N GLN A 199 2.23 -0.40 3.70
CA GLN A 199 2.17 -0.94 5.06
C GLN A 199 1.63 0.12 6.01
N PHE A 200 0.95 -0.32 7.06
CA PHE A 200 0.56 0.57 8.14
C PHE A 200 1.77 0.90 9.01
N ARG A 201 1.99 2.20 9.19
CA ARG A 201 2.99 2.76 10.10
C ARG A 201 2.29 3.48 11.24
N ARG A 202 2.87 3.40 12.43
CA ARG A 202 2.36 4.10 13.60
C ARG A 202 2.53 5.61 13.40
N VAL A 203 1.47 6.39 13.63
CA VAL A 203 1.50 7.86 13.52
C VAL A 203 1.38 8.56 14.87
N GLU A 204 0.76 7.91 15.86
CA GLU A 204 0.68 8.40 17.23
C GLU A 204 0.83 7.22 18.21
N THR A 205 1.68 7.42 19.23
CA THR A 205 1.72 6.60 20.44
C THR A 205 0.79 7.21 21.49
N PRO A 206 0.00 6.40 22.22
CA PRO A 206 -0.75 6.87 23.39
C PRO A 206 0.12 7.61 24.41
#